data_AF-A0A256YLQ2-F1
#
_entry.id   AF-A0A256YLQ2-F1
#
_cell.length_a   1.000
_cell.length_b   1.000
_cell.length_c   1.000
_cell.angle_alpha   90.00
_cell.angle_beta   90.00
_cell.angle_gamma   90.00
#
_symmetry.space_group_name_H-M   'P 1'
#
loop_
_entity.id
_entity.type
_entity.pdbx_description
1 polymer ?
#
loop_
_entity_poly.entity_id
_entity_poly.type
_entity_poly.pdbx_seq_one_letter_code
_entity_poly.pdbx_strand_id
1 'polypeptide(L)'
;MNVLVIDNIDSFVYNLVQYVGILGGNPIVVRNTTDLDRINEIIKKEKVTRIIISPGPKTPEDAGISNRIIENFGRRIPTLGICLGHQCIAHVFGGKIRRARTLKHGKISLIEHNDKGILKGISNPLEAVRYHSLVVDDETLPDSLEVTAKSLDDDEIMGLKHKKYEI
;
A
#
# COMPACT_ATOMS: atom_id res chain seq x y z
N MET A 1 2.07 -15.40 -12.46
CA MET A 1 2.52 -14.04 -12.06
C MET A 1 3.18 -14.14 -10.70
N ASN A 2 4.48 -13.82 -10.57
CA ASN A 2 5.19 -13.92 -9.29
C ASN A 2 5.08 -12.59 -8.53
N VAL A 3 4.56 -12.65 -7.30
CA VAL A 3 4.20 -11.48 -6.49
C VAL A 3 4.98 -11.53 -5.19
N LEU A 4 5.89 -10.58 -4.99
CA LEU A 4 6.59 -10.43 -3.72
C LEU A 4 5.65 -9.73 -2.72
N VAL A 5 5.40 -10.36 -1.58
CA VAL A 5 4.58 -9.80 -0.50
C VAL A 5 5.47 -9.52 0.69
N ILE A 6 5.57 -8.25 1.09
CA ILE A 6 6.31 -7.83 2.27
C ILE A 6 5.36 -7.82 3.45
N ASP A 7 5.57 -8.78 4.36
CA ASP A 7 4.85 -8.91 5.62
C ASP A 7 5.43 -7.95 6.66
N ASN A 8 4.67 -6.88 6.95
CA ASN A 8 4.96 -5.92 8.01
C ASN A 8 4.48 -6.38 9.39
N ILE A 9 4.42 -7.70 9.63
CA ILE A 9 4.03 -8.32 10.90
C ILE A 9 2.56 -8.02 11.21
N ASP A 10 1.70 -8.29 10.23
CA ASP A 10 0.27 -8.01 10.29
C ASP A 10 -0.57 -9.28 10.28
N SER A 11 -1.68 -9.24 11.03
CA SER A 11 -2.59 -10.37 11.16
C SER A 11 -3.37 -10.68 9.87
N PHE A 12 -3.46 -9.74 8.93
CA PHE A 12 -4.26 -9.87 7.70
C PHE A 12 -3.43 -10.20 6.45
N VAL A 13 -2.10 -10.27 6.55
CA VAL A 13 -1.24 -10.50 5.37
C VAL A 13 -1.59 -11.79 4.62
N TYR A 14 -1.96 -12.86 5.34
CA TYR A 14 -2.28 -14.14 4.71
C TYR A 14 -3.62 -14.14 3.97
N ASN A 15 -4.55 -13.24 4.30
CA ASN A 15 -5.74 -13.03 3.48
C ASN A 15 -5.35 -12.51 2.10
N LEU A 16 -4.41 -11.55 2.04
CA LEU A 16 -3.90 -11.02 0.77
C LEU A 16 -3.17 -12.10 -0.03
N VAL A 17 -2.30 -12.88 0.63
CA VAL A 17 -1.57 -13.99 0.03
C VAL A 17 -2.53 -15.01 -0.58
N GLN A 18 -3.59 -15.37 0.15
CA GLN A 18 -4.62 -16.28 -0.33
C GLN A 18 -5.35 -15.72 -1.55
N TYR A 19 -5.76 -14.45 -1.54
CA TYR A 19 -6.41 -13.83 -2.71
C TYR A 19 -5.49 -13.80 -3.94
N VAL A 20 -4.19 -13.50 -3.75
CA VAL A 20 -3.22 -13.59 -4.86
C VAL A 20 -3.17 -15.01 -5.44
N GLY A 21 -3.17 -16.04 -4.59
CA GLY A 21 -3.21 -17.43 -5.03
C GLY A 21 -4.50 -17.81 -5.77
N ILE A 22 -5.66 -17.41 -5.24
CA ILE A 22 -6.98 -17.64 -5.87
C ILE A 22 -7.04 -17.02 -7.27
N LEU A 23 -6.42 -15.86 -7.46
CA LEU A 23 -6.34 -15.17 -8.75
C LEU A 23 -5.26 -15.75 -9.69
N GLY A 24 -4.64 -16.89 -9.35
CA GLY A 24 -3.61 -17.55 -10.17
C GLY A 24 -2.21 -16.94 -10.06
N GLY A 25 -2.00 -16.05 -9.08
CA GLY A 25 -0.68 -15.53 -8.73
C GLY A 25 0.13 -16.54 -7.91
N ASN A 26 1.45 -16.34 -7.88
CA ASN A 26 2.38 -17.08 -7.04
C ASN A 26 2.98 -16.11 -5.99
N PRO A 27 2.41 -16.05 -4.78
CA PRO A 27 2.88 -15.14 -3.75
C PRO A 27 4.15 -15.66 -3.08
N ILE A 28 5.16 -14.80 -2.96
CA ILE A 28 6.43 -15.05 -2.26
C ILE A 28 6.44 -14.11 -1.06
N VAL A 29 6.27 -14.67 0.14
CA VAL A 29 6.14 -13.88 1.36
C VAL A 29 7.48 -13.74 2.05
N VAL A 30 7.86 -12.51 2.40
CA VAL A 30 9.07 -12.20 3.17
C VAL A 30 8.73 -11.18 4.25
N ARG A 31 9.37 -11.30 5.41
CA ARG A 31 9.17 -10.34 6.50
C ARG A 31 9.90 -9.03 6.24
N ASN A 32 9.38 -7.94 6.79
CA ASN A 32 9.99 -6.61 6.69
C ASN A 32 11.36 -6.48 7.39
N THR A 33 11.78 -7.49 8.16
CA THR A 33 13.12 -7.61 8.76
C THR A 33 14.15 -8.25 7.83
N THR A 34 13.76 -8.66 6.62
CA THR A 34 14.66 -9.23 5.60
C THR A 34 15.57 -8.15 5.02
N ASP A 35 16.85 -8.46 4.81
CA ASP A 35 17.82 -7.54 4.25
C ASP A 35 17.60 -7.28 2.75
N LEU A 36 18.09 -6.14 2.27
CA LEU A 36 17.87 -5.69 0.89
C LEU A 36 18.54 -6.59 -0.15
N ASP A 37 19.70 -7.17 0.17
CA ASP A 37 20.44 -8.03 -0.75
C ASP A 37 19.68 -9.32 -1.00
N ARG A 38 19.11 -9.90 0.05
CA ARG A 38 18.22 -11.05 -0.04
C ARG A 38 16.96 -10.74 -0.84
N ILE A 39 16.36 -9.56 -0.66
CA ILE A 39 15.21 -9.13 -1.48
C ILE A 39 15.61 -9.05 -2.96
N ASN A 40 16.78 -8.50 -3.27
CA ASN A 40 17.29 -8.41 -4.64
C ASN A 40 17.53 -9.79 -5.26
N GLU A 41 18.10 -10.73 -4.50
CA GLU A 41 18.25 -12.13 -4.91
C GLU A 41 16.90 -12.79 -5.24
N ILE A 42 15.92 -12.64 -4.35
CA ILE A 42 14.56 -13.20 -4.53
C ILE A 42 13.92 -12.62 -5.79
N ILE A 43 13.98 -11.29 -5.97
CA ILE A 43 13.40 -10.63 -7.14
C ILE A 43 13.98 -11.19 -8.45
N LYS A 44 15.30 -11.41 -8.49
CA LYS A 44 15.98 -11.97 -9.67
C LYS A 44 15.66 -13.45 -9.88
N LYS A 45 15.86 -14.26 -8.85
CA LYS A 45 15.72 -15.73 -8.92
C LYS A 45 14.28 -16.13 -9.22
N GLU A 46 13.34 -15.53 -8.51
CA GLU A 46 11.92 -15.84 -8.63
C GLU A 46 11.24 -15.00 -9.73
N LYS A 47 11.99 -14.19 -10.51
CA LYS A 47 11.45 -13.36 -11.59
C LYS A 47 10.21 -12.57 -11.15
N VAL A 48 10.34 -11.83 -10.04
CA VAL A 48 9.23 -11.09 -9.44
C VAL A 48 8.71 -10.03 -10.42
N THR A 49 7.39 -9.98 -10.59
CA THR A 49 6.71 -9.10 -11.54
C THR A 49 5.81 -8.06 -10.87
N ARG A 50 5.47 -8.25 -9.59
CA ARG A 50 4.61 -7.37 -8.79
C ARG A 50 5.08 -7.36 -7.34
N ILE A 51 4.87 -6.25 -6.64
CA ILE A 51 5.17 -6.11 -5.21
C ILE A 51 3.88 -5.72 -4.47
N ILE A 52 3.65 -6.32 -3.31
CA ILE A 52 2.64 -5.90 -2.35
C ILE A 52 3.34 -5.57 -1.03
N ILE A 53 3.13 -4.36 -0.52
CA ILE A 53 3.53 -3.97 0.83
C ILE A 53 2.30 -4.08 1.73
N SER A 54 2.33 -5.02 2.68
CA SER A 54 1.16 -5.34 3.51
C SER A 54 0.84 -4.22 4.52
N PRO A 55 -0.36 -4.29 5.13
CA PRO A 55 -0.63 -3.58 6.37
C PRO A 55 0.38 -3.96 7.46
N GLY A 56 0.43 -3.17 8.52
CA GLY A 56 1.28 -3.39 9.68
C GLY A 56 1.03 -2.35 10.77
N PRO A 57 1.58 -2.54 11.97
CA PRO A 57 1.49 -1.57 13.04
C PRO A 57 2.46 -0.39 12.81
N LYS A 58 2.34 0.64 13.66
CA LYS A 58 3.26 1.80 13.74
C LYS A 58 3.25 2.71 12.48
N THR A 59 4.37 3.39 12.21
CA THR A 59 4.54 4.38 11.15
C THR A 59 5.48 3.87 10.05
N PRO A 60 5.54 4.53 8.88
CA PRO A 60 6.48 4.17 7.82
C PRO A 60 7.95 4.14 8.24
N GLU A 61 8.37 4.96 9.20
CA GLU A 61 9.74 4.99 9.73
C GLU A 61 10.10 3.68 10.45
N ASP A 62 9.10 2.97 10.98
CA ASP A 62 9.25 1.69 11.66
C ASP A 62 9.01 0.48 10.73
N ALA A 63 8.70 0.70 9.44
CA ALA A 63 8.25 -0.33 8.51
C ALA A 63 9.38 -1.21 7.93
N GLY A 64 10.52 -1.29 8.62
CA GLY A 64 11.68 -2.09 8.23
C GLY A 64 12.15 -1.80 6.80
N ILE A 65 12.25 -2.84 5.97
CA ILE A 65 12.73 -2.74 4.59
C ILE A 65 11.70 -2.12 3.62
N SER A 66 10.44 -1.90 4.02
CA SER A 66 9.35 -1.52 3.12
C SER A 66 9.62 -0.24 2.32
N ASN A 67 10.11 0.82 2.98
CA ASN A 67 10.43 2.09 2.29
C ASN A 67 11.55 1.88 1.26
N ARG A 68 12.61 1.16 1.65
CA ARG A 68 13.73 0.83 0.75
C ARG A 68 13.28 0.02 -0.44
N ILE A 69 12.29 -0.87 -0.29
CA ILE A 69 11.75 -1.63 -1.42
C ILE A 69 11.05 -0.71 -2.42
N ILE A 70 10.23 0.23 -1.94
CA ILE A 70 9.55 1.18 -2.81
C ILE A 70 10.57 2.06 -3.54
N GLU A 71 11.59 2.56 -2.84
CA GLU A 71 12.68 3.37 -3.42
C GLU A 71 13.47 2.63 -4.51
N ASN A 72 13.84 1.37 -4.25
CA ASN A 72 14.74 0.61 -5.13
C ASN A 72 14.02 -0.15 -6.25
N PHE A 73 12.75 -0.53 -6.05
CA PHE A 73 12.01 -1.40 -6.98
C PHE A 73 10.69 -0.81 -7.47
N GLY A 74 10.04 0.10 -6.74
CA GLY A 74 8.70 0.59 -7.10
C GLY A 74 8.64 1.30 -8.47
N ARG A 75 9.73 1.94 -8.88
CA ARG A 75 9.80 2.62 -10.19
C ARG A 75 9.85 1.67 -11.40
N ARG A 76 10.14 0.39 -11.18
CA ARG A 76 10.34 -0.62 -12.24
C ARG A 76 9.42 -1.84 -12.11
N ILE A 77 8.98 -2.17 -10.89
CA ILE A 77 8.05 -3.27 -10.62
C ILE A 77 6.77 -2.65 -10.05
N PRO A 78 5.60 -2.89 -10.68
CA PRO A 78 4.36 -2.34 -10.16
C PRO A 78 4.13 -2.76 -8.70
N THR A 79 3.78 -1.80 -7.87
CA THR A 79 3.80 -1.94 -6.41
C THR A 79 2.46 -1.48 -5.82
N LEU A 80 1.81 -2.33 -5.04
CA LEU A 80 0.59 -1.99 -4.32
C LEU A 80 0.89 -1.89 -2.82
N GLY A 81 0.56 -0.75 -2.21
CA GLY A 81 0.67 -0.55 -0.76
C GLY A 81 -0.70 -0.53 -0.10
N ILE A 82 -0.86 -1.27 1.01
CA ILE A 82 -2.13 -1.37 1.73
C ILE A 82 -1.92 -0.92 3.18
N CYS A 83 -2.75 -0.01 3.68
CA CYS A 83 -2.65 0.55 5.04
C CYS A 83 -1.24 1.12 5.32
N LEU A 84 -0.41 0.47 6.13
CA LEU A 84 0.99 0.88 6.33
C LEU A 84 1.75 0.94 5.00
N GLY A 85 1.54 0.00 4.09
CA GLY A 85 2.15 0.04 2.76
C GLY A 85 1.74 1.27 1.94
N HIS A 86 0.49 1.72 2.07
CA HIS A 86 0.00 2.96 1.44
C HIS A 86 0.70 4.19 2.05
N GLN A 87 0.86 4.20 3.37
CA GLN A 87 1.59 5.27 4.08
C GLN A 87 3.08 5.28 3.71
N CYS A 88 3.71 4.12 3.55
CA CYS A 88 5.10 4.00 3.07
C CYS A 88 5.28 4.58 1.67
N ILE A 89 4.32 4.38 0.76
CA ILE A 89 4.36 4.99 -0.58
C ILE A 89 4.34 6.51 -0.45
N ALA A 90 3.39 7.07 0.30
CA ALA A 90 3.33 8.51 0.52
C ALA A 90 4.63 9.05 1.11
N HIS A 91 5.14 8.40 2.16
CA HIS A 91 6.37 8.76 2.85
C HIS A 91 7.59 8.78 1.92
N VAL A 92 7.81 7.70 1.15
CA VAL A 92 8.96 7.58 0.23
C VAL A 92 8.97 8.67 -0.83
N PHE A 93 7.81 9.16 -1.25
CA PHE A 93 7.71 10.24 -2.23
C PHE A 93 7.68 11.65 -1.61
N GLY A 94 7.75 11.76 -0.28
CA GLY A 94 7.88 13.04 0.45
C GLY A 94 6.62 13.51 1.18
N GLY A 95 5.53 12.74 1.13
CA GLY A 95 4.32 13.02 1.92
C GLY A 95 4.52 12.71 3.40
N LYS A 96 3.85 13.46 4.28
CA LYS A 96 3.89 13.20 5.73
C LYS A 96 2.71 12.33 6.16
N ILE A 97 2.90 11.63 7.28
CA ILE A 97 1.85 10.88 7.95
C ILE A 97 1.45 11.63 9.22
N ARG A 98 0.15 11.87 9.38
CA ARG A 98 -0.41 12.51 10.57
C ARG A 98 -1.44 11.61 11.24
N ARG A 99 -1.85 11.99 12.45
CA ARG A 99 -3.01 11.35 13.08
C ARG A 99 -4.28 11.66 12.28
N ALA A 100 -5.13 10.65 12.16
CA ALA A 100 -6.45 10.82 11.57
C ALA A 100 -7.27 11.80 12.41
N ARG A 101 -8.12 12.60 11.76
CA ARG A 101 -9.08 13.50 12.44
C ARG A 101 -10.02 12.70 13.34
N THR A 102 -10.42 11.51 12.87
CA THR A 102 -11.27 10.56 13.60
C THR A 102 -10.63 9.18 13.59
N LEU A 103 -10.58 8.53 14.76
CA LEU A 103 -10.10 7.15 14.86
C LEU A 103 -11.16 6.17 14.30
N LYS A 104 -10.73 5.32 13.37
CA LYS A 104 -11.55 4.25 12.79
C LYS A 104 -10.94 2.90 13.15
N HIS A 105 -11.70 2.04 13.83
CA HIS A 105 -11.29 0.68 14.13
C HIS A 105 -12.47 -0.27 13.92
N GLY A 106 -12.45 -1.01 12.80
CA GLY A 106 -13.55 -1.89 12.41
C GLY A 106 -14.83 -1.14 12.01
N LYS A 107 -14.70 0.11 11.51
CA LYS A 107 -15.84 0.93 11.09
C LYS A 107 -15.93 0.97 9.57
N ILE A 108 -17.16 0.90 9.04
CA ILE A 108 -17.42 1.07 7.61
C ILE A 108 -17.43 2.57 7.29
N SER A 109 -16.79 2.93 6.19
CA SER A 109 -16.91 4.26 5.57
C SER A 109 -17.21 4.09 4.08
N LEU A 110 -17.91 5.07 3.52
CA LEU A 110 -18.09 5.22 2.08
C LEU A 110 -16.88 5.96 1.51
N ILE A 111 -16.25 5.34 0.51
CA ILE A 111 -15.05 5.85 -0.15
C ILE A 111 -15.42 6.28 -1.55
N GLU A 112 -15.35 7.58 -1.81
CA GLU A 112 -15.49 8.12 -3.17
C GLU A 112 -14.15 7.99 -3.90
N HIS A 113 -14.20 7.60 -5.18
CA HIS A 113 -13.01 7.44 -6.01
C HIS A 113 -13.19 7.99 -7.42
N ASN A 114 -12.09 8.12 -8.15
CA ASN A 114 -12.06 8.72 -9.48
C ASN A 114 -12.22 7.72 -10.65
N ASP A 115 -12.64 6.48 -10.37
CA ASP A 115 -12.79 5.38 -11.34
C ASP A 115 -11.54 5.08 -12.22
N LYS A 116 -10.33 5.37 -11.69
CA LYS A 116 -9.07 5.10 -12.39
C LYS A 116 -8.27 3.97 -11.74
N GLY A 117 -7.31 3.44 -12.49
CA GLY A 117 -6.33 2.47 -12.01
C GLY A 117 -7.01 1.21 -11.45
N ILE A 118 -6.64 0.82 -10.23
CA ILE A 118 -7.20 -0.37 -9.56
C ILE A 118 -8.67 -0.21 -9.15
N LEU A 119 -9.20 1.01 -9.15
CA LEU A 119 -10.58 1.32 -8.76
C LEU A 119 -11.51 1.42 -9.97
N LYS A 120 -11.02 1.17 -11.18
CA LYS A 120 -11.82 1.23 -12.40
C LYS A 120 -12.90 0.14 -12.41
N GLY A 121 -14.15 0.53 -12.61
CA GLY A 121 -15.32 -0.36 -12.66
C GLY A 121 -15.78 -0.84 -11.28
N ILE A 122 -15.25 -0.27 -10.19
CA ILE A 122 -15.70 -0.54 -8.82
C ILE A 122 -16.87 0.40 -8.49
N SER A 123 -17.79 -0.05 -7.63
CA SER A 123 -18.91 0.75 -7.14
C SER A 123 -18.42 2.07 -6.52
N ASN A 124 -19.07 3.18 -6.87
CA ASN A 124 -18.72 4.51 -6.39
C ASN A 124 -19.95 5.19 -5.75
N PRO A 125 -19.96 5.45 -4.42
CA PRO A 125 -18.89 5.15 -3.47
C PRO A 125 -18.73 3.64 -3.18
N LEU A 126 -17.50 3.26 -2.80
CA LEU A 126 -17.15 1.92 -2.33
C LEU A 126 -17.33 1.83 -0.82
N GLU A 127 -17.97 0.77 -0.33
CA GLU A 127 -17.97 0.44 1.10
C GLU A 127 -16.67 -0.25 1.50
N ALA A 128 -15.93 0.32 2.47
CA ALA A 128 -14.70 -0.27 2.98
C ALA A 128 -14.61 -0.19 4.50
N VAL A 129 -14.03 -1.22 5.11
CA VAL A 129 -13.74 -1.24 6.56
C VAL A 129 -12.41 -0.54 6.82
N ARG A 130 -12.41 0.40 7.77
CA ARG A 130 -11.24 1.18 8.17
C ARG A 130 -10.74 0.81 9.55
N TYR A 131 -9.41 0.73 9.68
CA TYR A 131 -8.70 0.34 10.91
C TYR A 131 -7.60 1.31 11.33
N HIS A 132 -7.45 2.43 10.62
CA HIS A 132 -6.28 3.29 10.77
C HIS A 132 -6.47 4.40 11.82
N SER A 133 -5.40 4.67 12.55
CA SER A 133 -5.22 5.85 13.41
C SER A 133 -4.35 6.93 12.76
N LEU A 134 -3.66 6.56 11.68
CA LEU A 134 -2.74 7.39 10.91
C LEU A 134 -3.19 7.47 9.46
N VAL A 135 -2.97 8.63 8.84
CA VAL A 135 -3.38 8.95 7.47
C VAL A 135 -2.30 9.77 6.79
N VAL A 136 -2.32 9.77 5.46
CA VAL A 136 -1.48 10.66 4.65
C VAL A 136 -1.98 12.09 4.82
N ASP A 137 -1.05 13.00 5.08
CA ASP A 137 -1.34 14.42 5.26
C ASP A 137 -1.50 15.11 3.90
N ASP A 138 -2.71 15.58 3.63
CA ASP A 138 -3.13 16.21 2.39
C ASP A 138 -2.37 17.51 2.08
N GLU A 139 -1.98 18.28 3.10
CA GLU A 139 -1.23 19.52 2.93
C GLU A 139 0.22 19.31 2.48
N THR A 140 0.75 18.10 2.67
CA THR A 140 2.14 17.78 2.35
C THR A 140 2.29 16.82 1.18
N LEU A 141 1.19 16.51 0.50
CA LEU A 141 1.21 15.54 -0.58
C LEU A 141 2.04 16.07 -1.76
N PRO A 142 3.10 15.36 -2.18
CA PRO A 142 3.97 15.80 -3.26
C PRO A 142 3.24 15.73 -4.61
N ASP A 143 3.61 16.62 -5.54
CA ASP A 143 3.05 16.66 -6.90
C ASP A 143 3.24 15.36 -7.70
N SER A 144 4.13 14.48 -7.27
CA SER A 144 4.35 13.16 -7.88
C SER A 144 3.21 12.17 -7.63
N LEU A 145 2.38 12.42 -6.62
CA LEU A 145 1.25 11.58 -6.24
C LEU A 145 -0.09 12.25 -6.60
N GLU A 146 -1.03 11.46 -7.10
CA GLU A 146 -2.42 11.85 -7.34
C GLU A 146 -3.31 11.16 -6.31
N VAL A 147 -4.21 11.91 -5.67
CA VAL A 147 -5.28 11.33 -4.84
C VAL A 147 -6.31 10.66 -5.75
N THR A 148 -6.53 9.37 -5.53
CA THR A 148 -7.48 8.57 -6.33
C THR A 148 -8.76 8.25 -5.58
N ALA A 149 -8.75 8.33 -4.25
CA ALA A 149 -9.91 8.10 -3.42
C ALA A 149 -9.85 8.86 -2.09
N LYS A 150 -11.01 9.24 -1.58
CA LYS A 150 -11.21 9.89 -0.27
C LYS A 150 -12.42 9.32 0.44
N SER A 151 -12.42 9.38 1.77
CA SER A 151 -13.59 9.05 2.58
C SER A 151 -14.60 10.20 2.60
N LEU A 152 -15.89 9.88 2.46
CA LEU A 152 -16.95 10.89 2.47
C LEU A 152 -17.24 11.45 3.87
N ASP A 153 -16.88 10.72 4.93
CA ASP A 153 -17.24 11.06 6.31
C ASP A 153 -16.20 11.92 7.03
N ASP A 154 -14.92 11.88 6.63
CA ASP A 154 -13.85 12.69 7.23
C ASP A 154 -12.86 13.33 6.23
N ASP A 155 -13.09 13.17 4.92
CA ASP A 155 -12.27 13.71 3.81
C ASP A 155 -10.80 13.24 3.83
N GLU A 156 -10.51 12.13 4.51
CA GLU A 156 -9.16 11.58 4.60
C GLU A 156 -8.80 10.85 3.29
N ILE A 157 -7.52 10.91 2.91
CA ILE A 157 -7.00 10.24 1.71
C ILE A 157 -7.09 8.71 1.88
N MET A 158 -7.79 8.04 0.96
CA MET A 158 -7.98 6.58 0.97
C MET A 158 -7.30 5.89 -0.22
N GLY A 159 -6.86 6.64 -1.21
CA GLY A 159 -6.21 6.11 -2.40
C GLY A 159 -5.21 7.11 -2.97
N LEU A 160 -4.06 6.59 -3.38
CA LEU A 160 -3.00 7.34 -4.06
C LEU A 160 -2.55 6.55 -5.29
N LYS A 161 -2.07 7.26 -6.30
CA LYS A 161 -1.32 6.70 -7.43
C LYS A 161 -0.14 7.60 -7.78
N HIS A 162 1.02 7.03 -8.06
CA HIS A 162 2.14 7.80 -8.62
C HIS A 162 1.86 8.19 -10.08
N LYS A 163 2.05 9.45 -10.44
CA LYS A 163 1.70 9.98 -11.78
C LYS A 163 2.52 9.36 -12.93
N LYS A 164 3.74 8.90 -12.65
CA LYS A 164 4.68 8.33 -13.64
C LYS A 164 4.92 6.81 -13.53
N TYR A 165 4.76 6.23 -12.36
CA TYR A 165 5.15 4.84 -12.08
C TYR A 165 3.89 4.08 -11.69
N GLU A 166 3.86 2.76 -11.93
CA GLU A 166 2.72 1.92 -11.56
C GLU A 166 2.78 1.55 -10.07
N ILE A 167 2.61 2.57 -9.22
CA ILE A 167 2.60 2.51 -7.76
C ILE A 167 1.29 3.11 -7.26
#